data_AF-A0A919P3Q1-F1
#
_entry.id   AF-A0A919P3Q1-F1
#
_cell.length_a   1.000
_cell.length_b   1.000
_cell.length_c   1.000
_cell.angle_alpha   90.00
_cell.angle_beta   90.00
_cell.angle_gamma   90.00
#
_symmetry.space_group_name_H-M   'P 1'
#
loop_
_entity.id
_entity.type
_entity.pdbx_description
1 polymer ?
#
loop_
_entity_poly.entity_id
_entity_poly.type
_entity_poly.pdbx_seq_one_letter_code
_entity_poly.pdbx_strand_id
1 'polypeptide(L)'
;MHWTREDDLLAEMSFWVPLPDEADPRWDDEDDAWADAARLLSAADASGEHGWQEVAVRVYEHAADWDAHGMMQGIRHGPERAFPGEPGSAAFARRLEPLTEQVRTGTRLWAVRELGILRQLSSLPSLLDRTQDPSPAVAAAAVVSVEMLGQRHPLARQHARRLTAT
;
A
#
# COMPACT_ATOMS: atom_id res chain seq x y z
N MET A 1 11.83 5.24 -18.13
CA MET A 1 10.55 5.53 -18.82
C MET A 1 10.20 6.98 -18.54
N HIS A 2 9.68 7.72 -19.51
CA HIS A 2 9.25 9.11 -19.31
C HIS A 2 7.77 9.25 -19.70
N TRP A 3 6.89 8.89 -18.78
CA TRP A 3 5.48 9.25 -18.88
C TRP A 3 5.36 10.76 -18.72
N THR A 4 4.54 11.41 -19.54
CA THR A 4 4.33 12.87 -19.47
C THR A 4 2.91 13.25 -19.09
N ARG A 5 2.00 12.26 -19.06
CA ARG A 5 0.59 12.41 -18.67
C ARG A 5 0.15 11.22 -17.82
N GLU A 6 -0.74 11.49 -16.87
CA GLU A 6 -1.31 10.47 -15.99
C GLU A 6 -2.10 9.41 -16.78
N ASP A 7 -2.93 9.84 -17.72
CA ASP A 7 -3.77 8.95 -18.55
C ASP A 7 -2.93 7.94 -19.36
N ASP A 8 -1.75 8.34 -19.84
CA ASP A 8 -0.89 7.46 -20.63
C ASP A 8 -0.32 6.33 -19.77
N LEU A 9 0.13 6.66 -18.55
CA LEU A 9 0.60 5.66 -17.60
C LEU A 9 -0.56 4.78 -17.11
N LEU A 10 -1.73 5.34 -16.79
CA LEU A 10 -2.90 4.54 -16.41
C LEU A 10 -3.33 3.57 -17.52
N ALA A 11 -3.32 4.02 -18.78
CA ALA A 11 -3.59 3.16 -19.92
C ALA A 11 -2.57 2.03 -20.03
N GLU A 12 -1.29 2.32 -19.82
CA GLU A 12 -0.23 1.29 -19.80
C GLU A 12 -0.44 0.30 -18.64
N MET A 13 -0.69 0.81 -17.42
CA MET A 13 -0.91 0.01 -16.22
C MET A 13 -2.12 -0.92 -16.33
N SER A 14 -3.11 -0.60 -17.17
CA SER A 14 -4.26 -1.47 -17.41
C SER A 14 -3.89 -2.83 -18.03
N PHE A 15 -2.70 -2.92 -18.65
CA PHE A 15 -2.15 -4.15 -19.21
C PHE A 15 -1.11 -4.81 -18.31
N TRP A 16 -0.76 -4.20 -17.18
CA TRP A 16 0.23 -4.78 -16.28
C TRP A 16 -0.38 -5.96 -15.55
N VAL A 17 0.37 -7.05 -15.48
CA VAL A 17 0.08 -8.11 -14.52
C VAL A 17 0.62 -7.63 -13.18
N PRO A 18 -0.21 -7.58 -12.12
CA PRO A 18 0.29 -7.30 -10.79
C PRO A 18 1.41 -8.26 -10.38
N LEU A 19 2.34 -7.77 -9.56
CA LEU A 19 3.54 -8.54 -9.20
C LEU A 19 3.19 -9.90 -8.56
N PRO A 20 4.03 -10.93 -8.76
CA PRO A 20 3.92 -12.19 -8.04
C PRO A 20 4.03 -11.99 -6.53
N ASP A 21 3.32 -12.80 -5.75
CA ASP A 21 3.50 -12.89 -4.29
C ASP A 21 4.80 -13.67 -3.94
N GLU A 22 5.23 -13.68 -2.68
CA GLU A 22 6.57 -14.11 -2.22
C GLU A 22 7.02 -15.48 -2.73
N ALA A 23 6.11 -16.46 -2.65
CA ALA A 23 6.42 -17.86 -2.93
C ALA A 23 6.32 -18.21 -4.43
N ASP A 24 6.06 -17.23 -5.29
CA ASP A 24 5.93 -17.47 -6.72
C ASP A 24 7.31 -17.67 -7.38
N PRO A 25 7.52 -18.78 -8.11
CA PRO A 25 8.82 -19.09 -8.71
C PRO A 25 9.27 -18.09 -9.78
N ARG A 26 8.39 -17.18 -10.23
CA ARG A 26 8.77 -16.10 -11.15
C ARG A 26 9.83 -15.18 -10.57
N TRP A 27 10.05 -15.17 -9.26
CA TRP A 27 11.15 -14.44 -8.63
C TRP A 27 12.53 -15.10 -8.84
N ASP A 28 12.56 -16.41 -9.13
CA ASP A 28 13.78 -17.18 -9.41
C ASP A 28 14.26 -17.00 -10.87
N ASP A 29 13.35 -16.63 -11.77
CA ASP A 29 13.69 -16.23 -13.14
C ASP A 29 14.14 -14.76 -13.12
N GLU A 30 15.47 -14.56 -13.09
CA GLU A 30 16.14 -13.32 -12.64
C GLU A 30 15.75 -12.01 -13.36
N ASP A 31 15.09 -12.04 -14.53
CA ASP A 31 14.92 -10.84 -15.35
C ASP A 31 13.49 -10.24 -15.35
N ASP A 32 12.42 -11.04 -15.49
CA ASP A 32 11.10 -10.50 -15.82
C ASP A 32 10.35 -9.93 -14.59
N ALA A 33 10.28 -10.67 -13.48
CA ALA A 33 9.58 -10.22 -12.28
C ALA A 33 10.27 -9.01 -11.62
N TRP A 34 11.60 -8.99 -11.65
CA TRP A 34 12.40 -7.88 -11.15
C TRP A 34 12.30 -6.63 -12.03
N ALA A 35 12.22 -6.80 -13.36
CA ALA A 35 11.95 -5.69 -14.27
C ALA A 35 10.55 -5.10 -14.05
N ASP A 36 9.53 -5.94 -13.82
CA ASP A 36 8.19 -5.48 -13.48
C ASP A 36 8.15 -4.74 -12.13
N ALA A 37 8.90 -5.21 -11.13
CA ALA A 37 9.02 -4.53 -9.84
C ALA A 37 9.68 -3.15 -9.98
N ALA A 38 10.77 -3.06 -10.76
CA ALA A 38 11.43 -1.80 -11.07
C ALA A 38 10.50 -0.85 -11.85
N ARG A 39 9.68 -1.37 -12.76
CA ARG A 39 8.67 -0.59 -13.47
C ARG A 39 7.60 -0.05 -12.53
N LEU A 40 7.12 -0.86 -11.58
CA LEU A 40 6.14 -0.43 -10.59
C LEU A 40 6.68 0.69 -9.69
N LEU A 41 7.93 0.58 -9.24
CA LEU A 41 8.59 1.64 -8.47
C LEU A 41 8.79 2.92 -9.28
N SER A 42 9.11 2.80 -10.57
CA SER A 42 9.20 3.96 -11.46
C SER A 42 7.84 4.66 -11.60
N ALA A 43 6.74 3.91 -11.67
CA ALA A 43 5.39 4.49 -11.67
C ALA A 43 5.02 5.12 -10.32
N ALA A 44 5.44 4.51 -9.20
CA ALA A 44 5.32 5.12 -7.89
C ALA A 44 6.03 6.48 -7.88
N ASP A 45 7.31 6.55 -8.22
CA ASP A 45 8.05 7.81 -8.22
C ASP A 45 7.45 8.86 -9.17
N ALA A 46 7.09 8.47 -10.40
CA ALA A 46 6.43 9.35 -11.36
C ALA A 46 5.12 9.93 -10.80
N SER A 47 4.35 9.12 -10.06
CA SER A 47 3.12 9.61 -9.43
C SER A 47 3.36 10.76 -8.47
N GLY A 48 4.45 10.68 -7.69
CA GLY A 48 4.82 11.72 -6.74
C GLY A 48 5.46 12.94 -7.40
N GLU A 49 6.26 12.76 -8.44
CA GLU A 49 6.88 13.86 -9.19
C GLU A 49 5.85 14.75 -9.87
N HIS A 50 4.77 14.15 -10.37
CA HIS A 50 3.75 14.86 -11.14
C HIS A 50 2.44 15.12 -10.38
N GLY A 51 2.28 14.58 -9.16
CA GLY A 51 1.04 14.71 -8.39
C GLY A 51 -0.12 13.87 -8.93
N TRP A 52 0.17 12.74 -9.57
CA TRP A 52 -0.81 11.85 -10.19
C TRP A 52 -1.45 10.90 -9.17
N GLN A 53 -2.64 11.28 -8.73
CA GLN A 53 -3.36 10.63 -7.64
C GLN A 53 -3.95 9.27 -8.02
N GLU A 54 -4.39 9.11 -9.27
CA GLU A 54 -4.96 7.85 -9.75
C GLU A 54 -3.86 6.80 -9.96
N VAL A 55 -2.70 7.21 -10.50
CA VAL A 55 -1.52 6.34 -10.59
C VAL A 55 -1.04 5.96 -9.19
N ALA A 56 -0.98 6.91 -8.26
CA ALA A 56 -0.57 6.68 -6.89
C ALA A 56 -1.39 5.56 -6.20
N VAL A 57 -2.70 5.51 -6.45
CA VAL A 57 -3.57 4.43 -5.96
C VAL A 57 -3.34 3.14 -6.74
N ARG A 58 -3.22 3.22 -8.07
CA ARG A 58 -3.00 2.06 -8.97
C ARG A 58 -1.74 1.26 -8.64
N VAL A 59 -0.71 1.91 -8.09
CA VAL A 59 0.52 1.25 -7.63
C VAL A 59 0.23 0.17 -6.58
N TYR A 60 -0.68 0.44 -5.63
CA TYR A 60 -1.03 -0.50 -4.57
C TYR A 60 -1.79 -1.73 -5.08
N GLU A 61 -2.56 -1.57 -6.15
CA GLU A 61 -3.25 -2.70 -6.81
C GLU A 61 -2.26 -3.71 -7.43
N HIS A 62 -1.05 -3.27 -7.76
CA HIS A 62 -0.03 -4.07 -8.42
C HIS A 62 1.04 -4.64 -7.49
N ALA A 63 1.01 -4.29 -6.20
CA ALA A 63 2.05 -4.68 -5.26
C ALA A 63 2.03 -6.19 -4.94
N ALA A 64 3.22 -6.73 -4.68
CA ALA A 64 3.45 -8.07 -4.14
C ALA A 64 3.23 -8.09 -2.61
N ASP A 65 3.03 -9.26 -2.01
CA ASP A 65 2.81 -9.43 -0.56
C ASP A 65 4.07 -9.50 0.31
N TRP A 66 5.24 -9.17 -0.24
CA TRP A 66 6.51 -9.32 0.46
C TRP A 66 7.45 -8.13 0.28
N ASP A 67 8.67 -8.30 0.80
CA ASP A 67 9.76 -7.30 0.77
C ASP A 67 9.39 -5.95 1.43
N ALA A 68 8.55 -6.02 2.45
CA ALA A 68 8.07 -4.87 3.21
C ALA A 68 9.17 -4.04 3.90
N HIS A 69 10.39 -4.55 3.95
CA HIS A 69 11.58 -3.95 4.55
C HIS A 69 12.76 -3.81 3.57
N GLY A 70 12.56 -4.12 2.29
CA GLY A 70 13.56 -3.92 1.24
C GLY A 70 13.06 -2.99 0.14
N MET A 71 13.29 -3.37 -1.11
CA MET A 71 13.00 -2.59 -2.30
C MET A 71 11.52 -2.20 -2.42
N MET A 72 10.60 -3.12 -2.10
CA MET A 72 9.17 -2.85 -2.23
C MET A 72 8.65 -1.78 -1.26
N GLN A 73 9.39 -1.44 -0.20
CA GLN A 73 9.07 -0.27 0.62
C GLN A 73 9.04 1.03 -0.20
N GLY A 74 9.80 1.11 -1.30
CA GLY A 74 9.87 2.29 -2.15
C GLY A 74 8.54 2.69 -2.78
N ILE A 75 7.58 1.76 -2.95
CA ILE A 75 6.31 2.04 -3.63
C ILE A 75 5.46 3.11 -2.94
N ARG A 76 5.71 3.40 -1.66
CA ARG A 76 4.94 4.39 -0.89
C ARG A 76 5.31 5.84 -1.20
N HIS A 77 6.58 6.10 -1.52
CA HIS A 77 7.13 7.45 -1.39
C HIS A 77 6.56 8.41 -2.43
N GLY A 78 6.41 7.96 -3.67
CA GLY A 78 5.76 8.76 -4.70
C GLY A 78 4.27 9.00 -4.40
N PRO A 79 3.47 7.96 -4.09
CA PRO A 79 2.08 8.13 -3.67
C PRO A 79 1.88 9.10 -2.50
N GLU A 80 2.71 9.04 -1.45
CA GLU A 80 2.69 10.02 -0.35
C GLU A 80 2.90 11.46 -0.85
N ARG A 81 3.81 11.67 -1.82
CA ARG A 81 4.05 12.98 -2.44
C ARG A 81 2.89 13.44 -3.34
N ALA A 82 2.15 12.52 -3.96
CA ALA A 82 0.96 12.83 -4.76
C ALA A 82 -0.23 13.34 -3.91
N PHE A 83 -0.20 13.04 -2.60
CA PHE A 83 -1.21 13.44 -1.61
C PHE A 83 -0.58 14.21 -0.44
N PRO A 84 0.00 15.41 -0.68
CA PRO A 84 0.84 16.08 0.30
C PRO A 84 0.04 16.65 1.48
N GLY A 85 0.51 16.35 2.70
CA GLY A 85 0.01 16.96 3.95
C GLY A 85 -1.49 16.76 4.18
N GLU A 86 -2.08 17.56 5.06
CA GLU A 86 -3.55 17.63 5.18
C GLU A 86 -4.10 18.72 4.24
N PRO A 87 -5.21 18.46 3.51
CA PRO A 87 -6.11 17.30 3.60
C PRO A 87 -5.73 16.11 2.69
N GLY A 88 -4.56 16.15 2.04
CA GLY A 88 -4.10 15.13 1.09
C GLY A 88 -4.02 13.72 1.69
N SER A 89 -3.38 13.57 2.84
CA SER A 89 -3.25 12.28 3.55
C SER A 89 -4.60 11.68 3.92
N ALA A 90 -5.57 12.50 4.34
CA ALA A 90 -6.95 12.04 4.56
C ALA A 90 -7.63 11.60 3.26
N ALA A 91 -7.39 12.30 2.15
CA ALA A 91 -7.90 11.88 0.84
C ALA A 91 -7.27 10.57 0.37
N PHE A 92 -5.96 10.41 0.57
CA PHE A 92 -5.26 9.19 0.20
C PHE A 92 -5.76 7.99 0.98
N ALA A 93 -5.93 8.12 2.30
CA ALA A 93 -6.46 7.07 3.15
C ALA A 93 -7.84 6.59 2.67
N ARG A 94 -8.76 7.50 2.34
CA ARG A 94 -10.07 7.14 1.78
C ARG A 94 -9.98 6.38 0.44
N ARG A 95 -8.94 6.64 -0.36
CA ARG A 95 -8.71 5.93 -1.63
C ARG A 95 -8.12 4.53 -1.40
N LEU A 96 -7.37 4.33 -0.32
CA LEU A 96 -6.76 3.05 0.03
C LEU A 96 -7.69 2.14 0.84
N GLU A 97 -8.66 2.68 1.59
CA GLU A 97 -9.62 1.92 2.39
C GLU A 97 -10.30 0.78 1.60
N PRO A 98 -10.83 0.99 0.38
CA PRO A 98 -11.41 -0.10 -0.42
C PRO A 98 -10.39 -1.17 -0.86
N LEU A 99 -9.11 -0.81 -0.97
CA LEU A 99 -8.06 -1.77 -1.35
C LEU A 99 -7.79 -2.80 -0.27
N THR A 100 -8.14 -2.49 0.99
CA THR A 100 -8.04 -3.45 2.10
C THR A 100 -8.98 -4.64 1.96
N GLU A 101 -9.97 -4.61 1.07
CA GLU A 101 -10.95 -5.68 0.85
C GLU A 101 -10.68 -6.49 -0.43
N GLN A 102 -9.62 -6.15 -1.18
CA GLN A 102 -9.30 -6.80 -2.44
C GLN A 102 -8.90 -8.27 -2.27
N VAL A 103 -9.15 -9.09 -3.28
CA VAL A 103 -8.82 -10.53 -3.26
C VAL A 103 -7.31 -10.78 -3.12
N ARG A 104 -6.49 -9.92 -3.73
CA ARG A 104 -5.02 -10.06 -3.72
C ARG A 104 -4.41 -9.70 -2.37
N THR A 105 -3.56 -10.59 -1.84
CA THR A 105 -2.88 -10.40 -0.56
C THR A 105 -1.96 -9.19 -0.58
N GLY A 106 -1.13 -9.03 -1.61
CA GLY A 106 -0.21 -7.88 -1.72
C GLY A 106 -0.92 -6.53 -1.69
N THR A 107 -2.05 -6.41 -2.41
CA THR A 107 -2.88 -5.20 -2.40
C THR A 107 -3.40 -4.86 -1.01
N ARG A 108 -3.97 -5.86 -0.30
CA ARG A 108 -4.44 -5.65 1.07
C ARG A 108 -3.30 -5.27 2.01
N LEU A 109 -2.16 -5.98 1.92
CA LEU A 109 -1.00 -5.76 2.78
C LEU A 109 -0.50 -4.32 2.69
N TRP A 110 -0.24 -3.84 1.48
CA TRP A 110 0.31 -2.50 1.30
C TRP A 110 -0.68 -1.39 1.62
N ALA A 111 -1.97 -1.59 1.31
CA ALA A 111 -3.02 -0.66 1.71
C ALA A 111 -3.10 -0.55 3.25
N VAL A 112 -3.13 -1.67 3.97
CA VAL A 112 -3.17 -1.71 5.43
C VAL A 112 -1.97 -0.99 6.05
N ARG A 113 -0.75 -1.28 5.57
CA ARG A 113 0.48 -0.65 6.07
C ARG A 113 0.45 0.87 5.88
N GLU A 114 0.06 1.31 4.69
CA GLU A 114 0.02 2.73 4.37
C GLU A 114 -1.04 3.47 5.20
N LEU A 115 -2.22 2.88 5.42
CA LEU A 115 -3.22 3.46 6.34
C LEU A 115 -2.67 3.67 7.76
N GLY A 116 -1.82 2.74 8.25
CA GLY A 116 -1.09 2.90 9.52
C GLY A 116 -0.10 4.07 9.52
N ILE A 117 0.56 4.33 8.39
CA ILE A 117 1.51 5.43 8.18
C ILE A 117 0.79 6.78 8.10
N LEU A 118 -0.30 6.86 7.34
CA LEU A 118 -1.10 8.07 7.16
C LEU A 118 -1.80 8.51 8.45
N ARG A 119 -2.02 7.56 9.37
CA ARG A 119 -2.55 7.79 10.73
C ARG A 119 -3.89 8.54 10.74
N GLN A 120 -4.77 8.20 9.81
CA GLN A 120 -6.12 8.76 9.72
C GLN A 120 -7.07 7.97 10.61
N LEU A 121 -7.72 8.65 11.58
CA LEU A 121 -8.60 7.98 12.53
C LEU A 121 -9.80 7.31 11.84
N SER A 122 -10.24 7.86 10.70
CA SER A 122 -11.31 7.28 9.88
C SER A 122 -11.01 5.87 9.41
N SER A 123 -9.74 5.49 9.28
CA SER A 123 -9.32 4.19 8.78
C SER A 123 -9.25 3.11 9.87
N LEU A 124 -9.49 3.48 11.14
CA LEU A 124 -9.47 2.53 12.26
C LEU A 124 -10.39 1.32 12.05
N PRO A 125 -11.65 1.46 11.56
CA PRO A 125 -12.52 0.30 11.32
C PRO A 125 -11.90 -0.68 10.32
N SER A 126 -11.45 -0.21 9.15
CA SER A 126 -10.81 -1.04 8.14
C SER A 126 -9.56 -1.75 8.68
N LEU A 127 -8.75 -1.06 9.49
CA LEU A 127 -7.58 -1.66 10.13
C LEU A 127 -7.96 -2.73 11.17
N LEU A 128 -9.00 -2.50 11.98
CA LEU A 128 -9.46 -3.49 12.96
C LEU A 128 -9.99 -4.75 12.27
N ASP A 129 -10.77 -4.61 11.20
CA ASP A 129 -11.28 -5.75 10.43
C ASP A 129 -10.16 -6.59 9.82
N ARG A 130 -9.04 -5.96 9.46
CA ARG A 130 -7.86 -6.66 8.92
C ARG A 130 -7.00 -7.34 9.97
N THR A 131 -7.21 -7.13 11.27
CA THR A 131 -6.51 -7.92 12.32
C THR A 131 -6.87 -9.41 12.31
N GLN A 132 -7.95 -9.78 11.59
CA GLN A 132 -8.42 -11.15 11.39
C GLN A 132 -8.28 -11.60 9.92
N ASP A 133 -7.41 -10.95 9.13
CA ASP A 133 -7.21 -11.34 7.73
C ASP A 133 -6.71 -12.79 7.62
N PRO A 134 -7.18 -13.58 6.63
CA PRO A 134 -6.70 -14.94 6.42
C PRO A 134 -5.20 -15.00 6.12
N SER A 135 -4.60 -13.94 5.58
CA SER A 135 -3.14 -13.83 5.46
C SER A 135 -2.53 -13.38 6.79
N PRO A 136 -1.65 -14.20 7.42
CA PRO A 136 -0.96 -13.80 8.65
C PRO A 136 -0.15 -12.51 8.49
N ALA A 137 0.42 -12.26 7.31
CA ALA A 137 1.18 -11.04 7.03
C ALA A 137 0.29 -9.79 7.06
N VAL A 138 -0.91 -9.86 6.47
CA VAL A 138 -1.88 -8.75 6.50
C VAL A 138 -2.40 -8.54 7.92
N ALA A 139 -2.74 -9.62 8.64
CA ALA A 139 -3.19 -9.54 10.03
C ALA A 139 -2.15 -8.90 10.96
N ALA A 140 -0.89 -9.32 10.85
CA ALA A 140 0.21 -8.74 11.61
C ALA A 140 0.42 -7.25 11.25
N ALA A 141 0.40 -6.91 9.96
CA ALA A 141 0.51 -5.53 9.51
C ALA A 141 -0.64 -4.64 10.02
N ALA A 142 -1.85 -5.19 10.11
CA ALA A 142 -3.01 -4.48 10.65
C ALA A 142 -2.84 -4.14 12.13
N VAL A 143 -2.37 -5.08 12.95
CA VAL A 143 -2.06 -4.83 14.37
C VAL A 143 -1.05 -3.71 14.51
N VAL A 144 0.06 -3.78 13.77
CA VAL A 144 1.10 -2.73 13.77
C VAL A 144 0.53 -1.38 13.31
N SER A 145 -0.35 -1.39 12.30
CA SER A 145 -0.97 -0.17 11.78
C SER A 145 -1.92 0.49 12.79
N VAL A 146 -2.66 -0.31 13.57
CA VAL A 146 -3.49 0.18 14.69
C VAL A 146 -2.59 0.78 15.79
N GLU A 147 -1.44 0.18 16.09
CA GLU A 147 -0.46 0.75 17.03
C GLU A 147 0.07 2.11 16.55
N MET A 148 0.46 2.20 15.27
CA MET A 148 0.92 3.44 14.65
C MET A 148 -0.15 4.53 14.73
N LEU A 149 -1.41 4.19 14.48
CA LEU A 149 -2.55 5.09 14.63
C LEU A 149 -2.71 5.54 16.10
N GLY A 150 -2.51 4.63 17.06
CA GLY A 150 -2.53 4.89 18.50
C GLY A 150 -1.47 5.85 19.02
N GLN A 151 -0.41 6.10 18.24
CA GLN A 151 0.58 7.14 18.55
C GLN A 151 -0.04 8.54 18.47
N ARG A 152 -1.02 8.75 17.59
CA ARG A 152 -1.75 10.01 17.44
C ARG A 152 -3.12 10.02 18.11
N HIS A 153 -3.82 8.88 18.14
CA HIS A 153 -5.23 8.83 18.52
C HIS A 153 -5.47 7.95 19.76
N PRO A 154 -5.98 8.51 20.88
CA PRO A 154 -6.24 7.75 22.10
C PRO A 154 -7.17 6.55 21.92
N LEU A 155 -8.18 6.67 21.04
CA LEU A 155 -9.11 5.58 20.74
C LEU A 155 -8.37 4.38 20.11
N ALA A 156 -7.58 4.62 19.05
CA ALA A 156 -6.79 3.56 18.42
C ALA A 156 -5.78 2.93 19.40
N ARG A 157 -5.19 3.72 20.31
CA ARG A 157 -4.30 3.22 21.37
C ARG A 157 -4.99 2.23 22.31
N GLN A 158 -6.26 2.46 22.63
CA GLN A 158 -7.03 1.53 23.47
C GLN A 158 -7.21 0.19 22.76
N HIS A 159 -7.51 0.20 21.46
CA HIS A 159 -7.62 -1.02 20.67
C HIS A 159 -6.29 -1.75 20.54
N ALA A 160 -5.20 -1.04 20.21
CA ALA A 160 -3.85 -1.60 20.14
C ALA A 160 -3.47 -2.39 21.40
N ARG A 161 -3.71 -1.83 22.59
CA ARG A 161 -3.43 -2.50 23.88
C ARG A 161 -4.24 -3.77 24.10
N ARG A 162 -5.44 -3.88 23.53
CA ARG A 162 -6.25 -5.11 23.62
C ARG A 162 -5.72 -6.18 22.69
N LEU A 163 -5.29 -5.80 21.49
CA LEU A 163 -4.74 -6.73 20.49
C LEU A 163 -3.45 -7.39 20.99
N THR A 164 -2.59 -6.66 21.70
CA THR A 164 -1.29 -7.17 22.19
C THR A 164 -1.32 -7.83 23.56
N ALA A 165 -2.46 -7.80 24.26
CA ALA A 165 -2.63 -8.46 25.56
C ALA A 165 -3.10 -9.93 25.44
N THR A 166 -3.22 -10.44 24.21
CA THR A 166 -3.71 -11.79 23.88
C THR A 166 -2.56 -12.65 23.38
#